data_AF-A0A356ZD87-F1
#
_entry.id   AF-A0A356ZD87-F1
#
_cell.length_a   1.000
_cell.length_b   1.000
_cell.length_c   1.000
_cell.angle_alpha   90.00
_cell.angle_beta   90.00
_cell.angle_gamma   90.00
#
_symmetry.space_group_name_H-M   'P 1'
#
loop_
_entity.id
_entity.type
_entity.pdbx_description
1 polymer ?
#
loop_
_entity_poly.entity_id
_entity_poly.type
_entity_poly.pdbx_seq_one_letter_code
_entity_poly.pdbx_strand_id
1 'polypeptide(L)'
;SCSLDMKPIQLNRAGIIEIYQGRHPLLGQEAVPLDLKIGQNYRALIITGPNTGGKTVALKTVGLLTLMAQCGLHVPVAEGSQLAVFSNILCDIGDGQSIEQSLSTFSAHVKNILMIMEACNESALVIMDEMGAGTDPGEGHGFAIAVLEEVFRRGATILATTHYGEIKEYALNTPGFENGCMAFDIKTLQPLYKLQIGNWGDSNAFLIALRLGMDRHIIERAHEITYGERANYEIETNINSVLDQEDLKIEMAEKAEMQEVYKAKESRERNSHYSKKNLKVGDRVYVSTMQRSGVIYEEENGRGEVVVMVMGKKYVINQKRLTLEIDRQDLYPENYDMDIIFESKENRKKRKTISKRHVEGLTIEKDE
;
A
#
# COMPACT_ATOMS: atom_id res chain seq x y z
N SER A 1 11.59 -16.76 -14.36
CA SER A 1 10.62 -16.54 -13.27
C SER A 1 10.65 -15.07 -12.92
N CYS A 2 9.54 -14.35 -13.03
CA CYS A 2 9.48 -12.95 -12.62
C CYS A 2 9.47 -12.90 -11.09
N SER A 3 10.62 -12.58 -10.46
CA SER A 3 10.60 -12.13 -9.07
C SER A 3 10.04 -10.71 -9.09
N LEU A 4 8.76 -10.59 -8.79
CA LEU A 4 8.25 -9.38 -8.14
C LEU A 4 8.91 -9.37 -6.77
N ASP A 5 9.63 -8.31 -6.40
CA ASP A 5 10.31 -8.22 -5.09
C ASP A 5 9.28 -8.15 -3.96
N MET A 6 8.70 -9.31 -3.59
CA MET A 6 7.63 -9.44 -2.62
C MET A 6 8.18 -9.21 -1.22
N LYS A 7 7.66 -8.20 -0.52
CA LYS A 7 8.10 -7.82 0.83
C LYS A 7 7.00 -8.05 1.86
N PRO A 8 7.35 -8.31 3.13
CA PRO A 8 6.40 -8.19 4.22
C PRO A 8 5.89 -6.74 4.30
N ILE A 9 4.67 -6.56 4.79
CA ILE A 9 4.03 -5.26 4.88
C ILE A 9 3.44 -5.04 6.27
N GLN A 10 3.49 -3.80 6.76
CA GLN A 10 2.86 -3.42 8.01
C GLN A 10 1.34 -3.40 7.84
N LEU A 11 0.63 -4.02 8.78
CA LEU A 11 -0.82 -4.02 8.82
C LEU A 11 -1.34 -3.13 9.95
N ASN A 12 -2.44 -2.43 9.71
CA ASN A 12 -3.15 -1.64 10.72
C ASN A 12 -4.67 -1.90 10.65
N ARG A 13 -5.42 -1.37 11.63
CA ARG A 13 -6.90 -1.41 11.67
C ARG A 13 -7.52 -0.02 11.61
N ALA A 14 -6.73 0.99 11.26
CA ALA A 14 -7.12 2.40 11.27
C ALA A 14 -7.62 2.89 9.90
N GLY A 15 -7.77 2.01 8.91
CA GLY A 15 -8.13 2.38 7.54
C GLY A 15 -6.99 3.03 6.73
N ILE A 16 -5.78 3.09 7.29
CA ILE A 16 -4.62 3.74 6.66
C ILE A 16 -4.03 2.81 5.59
N ILE A 17 -3.96 3.31 4.35
CA ILE A 17 -3.30 2.66 3.22
C ILE A 17 -2.23 3.64 2.74
N GLU A 18 -0.97 3.22 2.81
CA GLU A 18 0.16 3.90 2.19
C GLU A 18 0.93 2.89 1.35
N ILE A 19 0.87 3.05 0.05
CA ILE A 19 1.57 2.22 -0.92
C ILE A 19 2.68 3.08 -1.51
N TYR A 20 3.92 2.61 -1.39
CA TYR A 20 5.08 3.18 -2.05
C TYR A 20 5.59 2.20 -3.10
N GLN A 21 5.72 2.66 -4.33
CA GLN A 21 6.20 1.88 -5.48
C GLN A 21 5.50 0.51 -5.63
N GLY A 22 4.21 0.45 -5.33
CA GLY A 22 3.42 -0.78 -5.40
C GLY A 22 3.16 -1.19 -6.84
N ARG A 23 3.33 -2.47 -7.16
CA ARG A 23 3.12 -2.98 -8.53
C ARG A 23 1.91 -3.88 -8.61
N HIS A 24 1.16 -3.78 -9.71
CA HIS A 24 0.05 -4.69 -9.96
C HIS A 24 0.58 -6.13 -10.11
N PRO A 25 0.20 -7.08 -9.24
CA PRO A 25 0.82 -8.40 -9.18
C PRO A 25 0.75 -9.19 -10.50
N LEU A 26 -0.33 -9.03 -11.27
CA LEU A 26 -0.49 -9.74 -12.56
C LEU A 26 0.24 -9.06 -13.74
N LEU A 27 0.60 -7.78 -13.63
CA LEU A 27 1.34 -7.06 -14.69
C LEU A 27 2.86 -7.18 -14.48
N GLY A 28 3.31 -7.65 -13.32
CA GLY A 28 4.72 -7.96 -13.10
C GLY A 28 5.62 -6.72 -13.13
N GLN A 29 6.79 -6.87 -13.72
CA GLN A 29 7.80 -5.82 -13.86
C GLN A 29 7.40 -4.71 -14.85
N GLU A 30 6.47 -5.00 -15.76
CA GLU A 30 5.94 -4.03 -16.73
C GLU A 30 4.97 -3.03 -16.09
N ALA A 31 4.44 -3.35 -14.90
CA ALA A 31 3.57 -2.46 -14.16
C ALA A 31 4.31 -1.20 -13.73
N VAL A 32 3.83 -0.02 -14.13
CA VAL A 32 4.33 1.24 -13.56
C VAL A 32 4.03 1.25 -12.05
N PRO A 33 5.01 1.58 -11.18
CA PRO A 33 4.78 1.62 -9.75
C PRO A 33 3.75 2.68 -9.35
N LEU A 34 2.85 2.30 -8.45
CA LEU A 34 1.83 3.15 -7.84
C LEU A 34 2.33 3.65 -6.49
N ASP A 35 2.30 4.97 -6.31
CA ASP A 35 2.35 5.61 -5.00
C ASP A 35 0.92 6.08 -4.65
N LEU A 36 0.40 5.69 -3.48
CA LEU A 36 -0.96 6.03 -3.06
C LEU A 36 -1.04 6.17 -1.55
N LYS A 37 -1.78 7.17 -1.07
CA LYS A 37 -2.08 7.39 0.35
C LYS A 37 -3.57 7.61 0.53
N ILE A 38 -4.16 7.06 1.58
CA ILE A 38 -5.55 7.29 2.02
C ILE A 38 -5.74 6.82 3.47
N GLY A 39 -6.73 7.36 4.18
CA GLY A 39 -7.12 6.93 5.52
C GLY A 39 -6.55 7.77 6.67
N GLN A 40 -5.83 8.86 6.36
CA GLN A 40 -5.38 9.84 7.34
C GLN A 40 -6.25 11.11 7.27
N ASN A 41 -5.84 12.11 6.48
CA ASN A 41 -6.53 13.39 6.36
C ASN A 41 -7.86 13.30 5.59
N TYR A 42 -7.95 12.32 4.70
CA TYR A 42 -9.12 12.00 3.91
C TYR A 42 -9.28 10.49 3.85
N ARG A 43 -10.52 10.04 3.63
CA ARG A 43 -10.87 8.63 3.48
C ARG A 43 -11.62 8.35 2.19
N ALA A 44 -11.85 9.36 1.36
CA ALA A 44 -12.37 9.20 0.01
C ALA A 44 -11.38 9.81 -0.99
N LEU A 45 -10.88 9.01 -1.92
CA LEU A 45 -10.02 9.45 -3.01
C LEU A 45 -10.73 9.26 -4.34
N ILE A 46 -10.97 10.36 -5.04
CA ILE A 46 -11.64 10.39 -6.36
C ILE A 46 -10.58 10.57 -7.43
N ILE A 47 -10.37 9.54 -8.25
CA ILE A 47 -9.34 9.51 -9.29
C ILE A 47 -9.96 9.84 -10.66
N THR A 48 -9.40 10.87 -11.29
CA THR A 48 -9.83 11.39 -12.59
C THR A 48 -8.77 11.15 -13.67
N GLY A 49 -9.16 11.37 -14.92
CA GLY A 49 -8.28 11.26 -16.08
C GLY A 49 -8.84 10.36 -17.18
N PRO A 50 -8.16 10.25 -18.33
CA PRO A 50 -8.63 9.43 -19.45
C PRO A 50 -8.67 7.94 -19.08
N ASN A 51 -9.54 7.16 -19.73
CA ASN A 51 -9.69 5.71 -19.46
C ASN A 51 -8.40 4.92 -19.75
N THR A 52 -7.61 5.38 -20.72
CA THR A 52 -6.28 4.84 -21.01
C THR A 52 -5.21 5.22 -19.98
N GLY A 53 -5.53 6.05 -18.98
CA GLY A 53 -4.59 6.54 -17.97
C GLY A 53 -4.24 5.54 -16.86
N GLY A 54 -4.89 4.36 -16.83
CA GLY A 54 -4.60 3.31 -15.84
C GLY A 54 -5.38 3.43 -14.51
N LYS A 55 -6.48 4.19 -14.47
CA LYS A 55 -7.33 4.37 -13.28
C LYS A 55 -7.80 3.03 -12.71
N THR A 56 -8.45 2.20 -13.53
CA THR A 56 -8.92 0.86 -13.16
C THR A 56 -7.78 -0.04 -12.64
N VAL A 57 -6.59 0.07 -13.25
CA VAL A 57 -5.42 -0.69 -12.82
C VAL A 57 -4.93 -0.22 -11.44
N ALA A 58 -4.95 1.09 -11.17
CA ALA A 58 -4.62 1.61 -9.85
C ALA A 58 -5.61 1.08 -8.78
N LEU A 59 -6.92 1.15 -9.05
CA LEU A 59 -7.97 0.61 -8.16
C LEU A 59 -7.77 -0.88 -7.89
N LYS A 60 -7.61 -1.68 -8.95
CA LYS A 60 -7.36 -3.12 -8.84
C LYS A 60 -6.07 -3.42 -8.07
N THR A 61 -5.02 -2.59 -8.25
CA THR A 61 -3.77 -2.74 -7.50
C THR A 61 -4.02 -2.59 -6.00
N VAL A 62 -4.69 -1.52 -5.55
CA VAL A 62 -4.96 -1.34 -4.12
C VAL A 62 -5.79 -2.51 -3.55
N GLY A 63 -6.87 -2.90 -4.23
CA GLY A 63 -7.73 -3.99 -3.78
C GLY A 63 -6.98 -5.33 -3.70
N LEU A 64 -6.19 -5.67 -4.72
CA LEU A 64 -5.41 -6.90 -4.76
C LEU A 64 -4.32 -6.91 -3.68
N LEU A 65 -3.55 -5.83 -3.53
CA LEU A 65 -2.51 -5.76 -2.50
C LEU A 65 -3.09 -5.91 -1.10
N THR A 66 -4.25 -5.28 -0.84
CA THR A 66 -4.97 -5.39 0.43
C THR A 66 -5.42 -6.82 0.71
N LEU A 67 -6.06 -7.48 -0.27
CA LEU A 67 -6.46 -8.88 -0.16
C LEU A 67 -5.28 -9.82 0.06
N MET A 68 -4.20 -9.64 -0.71
CA MET A 68 -3.00 -10.46 -0.59
C MET A 68 -2.39 -10.35 0.81
N ALA A 69 -2.25 -9.14 1.33
CA ALA A 69 -1.72 -8.91 2.66
C ALA A 69 -2.63 -9.51 3.76
N GLN A 70 -3.96 -9.40 3.62
CA GLN A 70 -4.92 -10.02 4.54
C GLN A 70 -4.91 -11.56 4.49
N CYS A 71 -4.52 -12.15 3.36
CA CYS A 71 -4.28 -13.59 3.21
C CYS A 71 -2.93 -14.05 3.77
N GLY A 72 -2.13 -13.14 4.34
CA GLY A 72 -0.78 -13.45 4.85
C GLY A 72 0.29 -13.57 3.78
N LEU A 73 0.04 -13.07 2.57
CA LEU A 73 1.02 -13.04 1.49
C LEU A 73 1.88 -11.78 1.58
N HIS A 74 3.16 -11.91 1.20
CA HIS A 74 3.99 -10.75 0.87
C HIS A 74 3.43 -10.02 -0.35
N VAL A 75 3.77 -8.74 -0.51
CA VAL A 75 3.26 -7.88 -1.57
C VAL A 75 4.38 -7.09 -2.27
N PRO A 76 4.25 -6.75 -3.57
CA PRO A 76 5.29 -6.07 -4.35
C PRO A 76 5.27 -4.56 -4.12
N VAL A 77 5.76 -4.12 -2.97
CA VAL A 77 5.82 -2.71 -2.57
C VAL A 77 7.22 -2.34 -2.06
N ALA A 78 7.52 -1.04 -2.01
CA ALA A 78 8.70 -0.52 -1.33
C ALA A 78 8.53 -0.49 0.20
N GLU A 79 9.66 -0.39 0.89
CA GLU A 79 9.73 -0.26 2.35
C GLU A 79 9.02 1.03 2.81
N GLY A 80 8.45 0.98 4.01
CA GLY A 80 7.60 2.05 4.55
C GLY A 80 6.12 1.95 4.15
N SER A 81 5.75 1.04 3.26
CA SER A 81 4.34 0.81 2.90
C SER A 81 3.56 0.14 4.03
N GLN A 82 2.28 0.48 4.15
CA GLN A 82 1.35 -0.12 5.10
C GLN A 82 -0.05 -0.28 4.48
N LEU A 83 -0.77 -1.32 4.89
CA LEU A 83 -2.15 -1.57 4.47
C LEU A 83 -3.05 -1.74 5.69
N ALA A 84 -4.30 -1.33 5.56
CA ALA A 84 -5.31 -1.59 6.57
C ALA A 84 -5.98 -2.94 6.35
N VAL A 85 -6.38 -3.57 7.45
CA VAL A 85 -7.25 -4.75 7.47
C VAL A 85 -8.69 -4.28 7.50
N PHE A 86 -9.44 -4.63 6.45
CA PHE A 86 -10.86 -4.36 6.30
C PHE A 86 -11.66 -5.64 6.54
N SER A 87 -12.84 -5.49 7.15
CA SER A 87 -13.80 -6.60 7.25
C SER A 87 -14.35 -6.94 5.88
N ASN A 88 -14.65 -5.90 5.08
CA ASN A 88 -15.27 -6.03 3.76
C ASN A 88 -14.46 -5.23 2.74
N ILE A 89 -14.12 -5.86 1.61
CA ILE A 89 -13.61 -5.18 0.43
C ILE A 89 -14.70 -5.29 -0.63
N LEU A 90 -15.36 -4.17 -0.88
CA LEU A 90 -16.58 -4.06 -1.68
C LEU A 90 -16.26 -3.34 -2.98
N CYS A 91 -16.56 -3.96 -4.12
CA CYS A 91 -16.11 -3.46 -5.41
C CYS A 91 -17.26 -3.34 -6.41
N ASP A 92 -17.36 -2.19 -7.07
CA ASP A 92 -18.08 -2.00 -8.32
C ASP A 92 -17.06 -1.71 -9.44
N ILE A 93 -16.58 -2.77 -10.09
CA ILE A 93 -15.58 -2.70 -11.16
C ILE A 93 -16.08 -3.59 -12.29
N GLY A 94 -16.38 -3.01 -13.45
CA GLY A 94 -16.92 -3.74 -14.60
C GLY A 94 -16.43 -3.21 -15.94
N ASP A 95 -16.48 -4.04 -16.98
CA ASP A 95 -16.17 -3.64 -18.36
C ASP A 95 -17.38 -2.94 -18.98
N GLY A 96 -17.50 -1.63 -18.76
CA GLY A 96 -18.58 -0.80 -19.29
C GLY A 96 -18.57 -0.56 -20.81
N GLN A 97 -17.78 -1.32 -21.60
CA GLN A 97 -17.54 -1.01 -23.02
C GLN A 97 -18.39 -1.80 -24.04
N SER A 98 -19.37 -2.59 -23.59
CA SER A 98 -20.32 -3.22 -24.52
C SER A 98 -21.49 -2.28 -24.82
N ILE A 99 -21.49 -1.70 -26.03
CA ILE A 99 -22.57 -0.86 -26.59
C ILE A 99 -23.91 -1.60 -26.66
N GLU A 100 -23.93 -2.93 -26.57
CA GLU A 100 -25.12 -3.77 -26.81
C GLU A 100 -26.08 -3.90 -25.61
N GLN A 101 -25.80 -3.29 -24.45
CA GLN A 101 -26.50 -3.62 -23.19
C GLN A 101 -26.84 -2.43 -22.26
N SER A 102 -27.17 -1.25 -22.82
CA SER A 102 -27.31 0.02 -22.06
C SER A 102 -28.21 -0.04 -20.80
N LEU A 103 -29.32 -0.79 -20.80
CA LEU A 103 -30.20 -0.91 -19.63
C LEU A 103 -29.74 -1.97 -18.61
N SER A 104 -29.12 -3.06 -19.10
CA SER A 104 -28.66 -4.14 -18.23
C SER A 104 -27.38 -3.78 -17.48
N THR A 105 -26.53 -2.92 -18.04
CA THR A 105 -25.30 -2.46 -17.38
C THR A 105 -25.62 -1.51 -16.23
N PHE A 106 -26.46 -0.48 -16.45
CA PHE A 106 -26.88 0.44 -15.38
C PHE A 106 -27.62 -0.27 -14.24
N SER A 107 -28.57 -1.15 -14.58
CA SER A 107 -29.30 -1.93 -13.56
C SER A 107 -28.38 -2.86 -12.76
N ALA A 108 -27.34 -3.42 -13.41
CA ALA A 108 -26.33 -4.23 -12.73
C ALA A 108 -25.49 -3.39 -11.76
N HIS A 109 -25.04 -2.18 -12.18
CA HIS A 109 -24.36 -1.23 -11.30
C HIS A 109 -25.22 -0.84 -10.10
N VAL A 110 -26.49 -0.46 -10.33
CA VAL A 110 -27.42 -0.12 -9.23
C VAL A 110 -27.59 -1.29 -8.28
N LYS A 111 -27.77 -2.51 -8.78
CA LYS A 111 -27.87 -3.71 -7.94
C LYS A 111 -26.59 -3.94 -7.13
N ASN A 112 -25.42 -3.71 -7.72
CA ASN A 112 -24.15 -3.85 -7.04
C ASN A 112 -23.97 -2.78 -5.96
N ILE A 113 -24.30 -1.52 -6.26
CA ILE A 113 -24.32 -0.42 -5.28
C ILE A 113 -25.24 -0.75 -4.11
N LEU A 114 -26.43 -1.32 -4.34
CA LEU A 114 -27.31 -1.76 -3.25
C LEU A 114 -26.64 -2.80 -2.35
N MET A 115 -25.95 -3.79 -2.91
CA MET A 115 -25.19 -4.79 -2.14
C MET A 115 -24.03 -4.15 -1.37
N ILE A 116 -23.32 -3.19 -1.99
CA ILE A 116 -22.26 -2.42 -1.33
C ILE A 116 -22.86 -1.68 -0.13
N MET A 117 -23.98 -0.98 -0.31
CA MET A 117 -24.64 -0.26 0.77
C MET A 117 -25.00 -1.21 1.91
N GLU A 118 -25.66 -2.34 1.64
CA GLU A 118 -26.04 -3.31 2.68
C GLU A 118 -24.85 -3.83 3.50
N ALA A 119 -23.68 -3.99 2.89
CA ALA A 119 -22.48 -4.51 3.54
C ALA A 119 -21.50 -3.43 4.04
N CYS A 120 -21.74 -2.16 3.73
CA CYS A 120 -20.81 -1.06 4.01
C CYS A 120 -20.86 -0.63 5.48
N ASN A 121 -19.68 -0.54 6.11
CA ASN A 121 -19.48 -0.06 7.48
C ASN A 121 -18.11 0.65 7.60
N GLU A 122 -17.75 1.06 8.80
CA GLU A 122 -16.49 1.77 9.10
C GLU A 122 -15.22 0.96 8.85
N SER A 123 -15.34 -0.36 8.77
CA SER A 123 -14.24 -1.28 8.46
C SER A 123 -14.28 -1.77 7.01
N ALA A 124 -15.00 -1.08 6.12
CA ALA A 124 -15.08 -1.41 4.71
C ALA A 124 -14.13 -0.57 3.84
N LEU A 125 -13.50 -1.22 2.86
CA LEU A 125 -12.88 -0.59 1.71
C LEU A 125 -13.83 -0.71 0.53
N VAL A 126 -14.30 0.42 0.01
CA VAL A 126 -15.20 0.51 -1.15
C VAL A 126 -14.42 0.99 -2.36
N ILE A 127 -14.45 0.22 -3.44
CA ILE A 127 -13.77 0.51 -4.71
C ILE A 127 -14.82 0.64 -5.81
N MET A 128 -14.95 1.80 -6.43
CA MET A 128 -15.97 2.07 -7.46
C MET A 128 -15.32 2.64 -8.72
N ASP A 129 -15.49 1.97 -9.85
CA ASP A 129 -14.92 2.39 -11.14
C ASP A 129 -16.00 3.06 -12.00
N GLU A 130 -15.64 4.16 -12.66
CA GLU A 130 -16.49 4.93 -13.58
C GLU A 130 -17.84 5.35 -12.98
N MET A 131 -17.82 5.94 -11.78
CA MET A 131 -19.05 6.39 -11.11
C MET A 131 -19.83 7.39 -11.96
N GLY A 132 -21.13 7.13 -12.11
CA GLY A 132 -22.08 7.92 -12.88
C GLY A 132 -22.20 7.51 -14.36
N ALA A 133 -21.40 6.54 -14.83
CA ALA A 133 -21.43 6.11 -16.23
C ALA A 133 -22.71 5.34 -16.59
N GLY A 134 -23.08 5.36 -17.88
CA GLY A 134 -24.17 4.53 -18.42
C GLY A 134 -25.59 5.10 -18.30
N THR A 135 -25.74 6.36 -17.87
CA THR A 135 -27.02 7.09 -17.83
C THR A 135 -26.87 8.53 -18.35
N ASP A 136 -27.95 9.31 -18.34
CA ASP A 136 -27.91 10.75 -18.62
C ASP A 136 -26.87 11.44 -17.71
N PRO A 137 -25.95 12.27 -18.24
CA PRO A 137 -24.91 12.92 -17.44
C PRO A 137 -25.42 13.66 -16.21
N GLY A 138 -26.56 14.35 -16.29
CA GLY A 138 -27.15 15.11 -15.20
C GLY A 138 -27.65 14.22 -14.07
N GLU A 139 -28.41 13.18 -14.42
CA GLU A 139 -28.90 12.21 -13.43
C GLU A 139 -27.75 11.35 -12.86
N GLY A 140 -26.75 11.04 -13.68
CA GLY A 140 -25.60 10.20 -13.34
C GLY A 140 -24.69 10.81 -12.29
N HIS A 141 -24.33 12.09 -12.41
CA HIS A 141 -23.46 12.73 -11.42
C HIS A 141 -24.19 12.91 -10.07
N GLY A 142 -25.48 13.28 -10.09
CA GLY A 142 -26.27 13.48 -8.87
C GLY A 142 -26.43 12.18 -8.07
N PHE A 143 -26.73 11.09 -8.78
CA PHE A 143 -26.76 9.75 -8.19
C PHE A 143 -25.41 9.33 -7.63
N ALA A 144 -24.32 9.53 -8.37
CA ALA A 144 -22.98 9.17 -7.94
C ALA A 144 -22.54 9.92 -6.66
N ILE A 145 -22.82 11.21 -6.58
CA ILE A 145 -22.52 12.02 -5.38
C ILE A 145 -23.33 11.51 -4.19
N ALA A 146 -24.63 11.26 -4.34
CA ALA A 146 -25.47 10.74 -3.26
C ALA A 146 -24.98 9.38 -2.74
N VAL A 147 -24.52 8.50 -3.64
CA VAL A 147 -23.90 7.22 -3.29
C VAL A 147 -22.60 7.42 -2.51
N LEU A 148 -21.71 8.30 -2.99
CA LEU A 148 -20.45 8.62 -2.31
C LEU A 148 -20.68 9.19 -0.91
N GLU A 149 -21.63 10.11 -0.76
CA GLU A 149 -22.03 10.68 0.53
C GLU A 149 -22.48 9.60 1.52
N GLU A 150 -23.34 8.69 1.07
CA GLU A 150 -23.88 7.65 1.93
C GLU A 150 -22.81 6.63 2.35
N VAL A 151 -21.96 6.19 1.42
CA VAL A 151 -20.82 5.29 1.74
C VAL A 151 -19.87 5.97 2.71
N PHE A 152 -19.58 7.25 2.49
CA PHE A 152 -18.70 8.03 3.36
C PHE A 152 -19.31 8.16 4.75
N ARG A 153 -20.60 8.52 4.85
CA ARG A 153 -21.33 8.64 6.13
C ARG A 153 -21.27 7.36 6.95
N ARG A 154 -21.29 6.19 6.31
CA ARG A 154 -21.20 4.87 6.97
C ARG A 154 -19.83 4.52 7.55
N GLY A 155 -18.81 5.35 7.35
CA GLY A 155 -17.49 5.09 7.93
C GLY A 155 -16.42 4.65 6.93
N ALA A 156 -16.80 4.21 5.73
CA ALA A 156 -15.92 3.46 4.85
C ALA A 156 -14.76 4.29 4.25
N THR A 157 -13.70 3.57 3.87
CA THR A 157 -12.63 4.08 3.02
C THR A 157 -13.04 3.89 1.56
N ILE A 158 -12.94 4.94 0.74
CA ILE A 158 -13.46 4.99 -0.63
C ILE A 158 -12.33 5.27 -1.61
N LEU A 159 -12.21 4.42 -2.62
CA LEU A 159 -11.45 4.66 -3.84
C LEU A 159 -12.41 4.66 -5.01
N ALA A 160 -12.61 5.80 -5.66
CA ALA A 160 -13.51 5.89 -6.79
C ALA A 160 -12.82 6.48 -8.01
N THR A 161 -13.31 6.16 -9.21
CA THR A 161 -12.91 6.86 -10.44
C THR A 161 -14.11 7.49 -11.12
N THR A 162 -13.86 8.56 -11.86
CA THR A 162 -14.89 9.20 -12.67
C THR A 162 -14.30 10.01 -13.81
N HIS A 163 -15.13 10.27 -14.82
CA HIS A 163 -14.90 11.23 -15.90
C HIS A 163 -15.75 12.50 -15.76
N TYR A 164 -16.63 12.58 -14.75
CA TYR A 164 -17.48 13.75 -14.52
C TYR A 164 -16.77 14.83 -13.73
N GLY A 165 -16.78 16.05 -14.26
CA GLY A 165 -16.16 17.21 -13.61
C GLY A 165 -16.88 17.62 -12.33
N GLU A 166 -18.20 17.40 -12.27
CA GLU A 166 -19.07 17.71 -11.15
C GLU A 166 -18.69 16.89 -9.90
N ILE A 167 -18.25 15.64 -10.09
CA ILE A 167 -17.79 14.78 -8.98
C ILE A 167 -16.39 15.23 -8.50
N LYS A 168 -15.51 15.66 -9.42
CA LYS A 168 -14.22 16.28 -9.06
C LYS A 168 -14.45 17.54 -8.22
N GLU A 169 -15.35 18.42 -8.67
CA GLU A 169 -15.70 19.66 -7.97
C GLU A 169 -16.32 19.39 -6.59
N TYR A 170 -17.21 18.40 -6.50
CA TYR A 170 -17.75 17.96 -5.23
C TYR A 170 -16.63 17.51 -4.26
N ALA A 171 -15.69 16.69 -4.73
CA ALA A 171 -14.58 16.21 -3.91
C ALA A 171 -13.65 17.34 -3.43
N LEU A 172 -13.40 18.37 -4.26
CA LEU A 172 -12.62 19.55 -3.86
C LEU A 172 -13.25 20.31 -2.69
N ASN A 173 -14.58 20.39 -2.68
CA ASN A 173 -15.33 21.22 -1.74
C ASN A 173 -15.83 20.46 -0.51
N THR A 174 -15.55 19.15 -0.41
CA THR A 174 -16.11 18.29 0.65
C THR A 174 -15.03 17.79 1.60
N PRO A 175 -15.10 18.12 2.91
CA PRO A 175 -14.14 17.63 3.90
C PRO A 175 -14.04 16.09 3.94
N GLY A 176 -12.79 15.60 3.93
CA GLY A 176 -12.47 14.17 3.97
C GLY A 176 -12.55 13.45 2.62
N PHE A 177 -12.87 14.18 1.55
CA PHE A 177 -12.62 13.80 0.17
C PHE A 177 -11.32 14.45 -0.32
N GLU A 178 -10.67 13.78 -1.26
CA GLU A 178 -9.49 14.26 -1.93
C GLU A 178 -9.53 13.84 -3.40
N ASN A 179 -8.94 14.67 -4.26
CA ASN A 179 -8.83 14.35 -5.66
C ASN A 179 -7.49 13.68 -5.99
N GLY A 180 -7.51 12.85 -7.02
CA GLY A 180 -6.32 12.38 -7.69
C GLY A 180 -6.52 12.42 -9.20
N CYS A 181 -5.41 12.47 -9.93
CA CYS A 181 -5.43 12.34 -11.38
C CYS A 181 -4.28 11.44 -11.86
N MET A 182 -4.50 10.76 -12.98
CA MET A 182 -3.43 10.00 -13.63
C MET A 182 -2.58 10.95 -14.49
N ALA A 183 -1.29 11.03 -14.17
CA ALA A 183 -0.33 11.86 -14.86
C ALA A 183 -0.24 11.52 -16.35
N PHE A 184 -0.13 12.56 -17.17
CA PHE A 184 -0.09 12.48 -18.62
C PHE A 184 1.03 13.38 -19.15
N ASP A 185 1.87 12.84 -20.02
CA ASP A 185 2.93 13.64 -20.65
C ASP A 185 2.37 14.36 -21.87
N ILE A 186 2.20 15.68 -21.74
CA ILE A 186 1.67 16.56 -22.79
C ILE A 186 2.63 16.65 -23.98
N LYS A 187 3.94 16.43 -23.79
CA LYS A 187 4.92 16.50 -24.88
C LYS A 187 4.83 15.28 -25.79
N THR A 188 4.75 14.09 -25.19
CA THR A 188 4.72 12.81 -25.90
C THR A 188 3.30 12.31 -26.20
N LEU A 189 2.29 12.90 -25.55
CA LEU A 189 0.89 12.46 -25.56
C LEU A 189 0.71 11.04 -25.01
N GLN A 190 1.56 10.63 -24.08
CA GLN A 190 1.51 9.29 -23.48
C GLN A 190 1.08 9.33 -22.01
N PRO A 191 0.25 8.37 -21.56
CA PRO A 191 -0.03 8.20 -20.14
C PRO A 191 1.25 7.80 -19.40
N LEU A 192 1.53 8.48 -18.28
CA LEU A 192 2.65 8.14 -17.42
C LEU A 192 2.30 7.05 -16.40
N TYR A 193 1.01 6.71 -16.29
CA TYR A 193 0.46 5.74 -15.33
C TYR A 193 0.85 6.02 -13.87
N LYS A 194 1.19 7.27 -13.55
CA LYS A 194 1.48 7.72 -12.19
C LYS A 194 0.27 8.44 -11.62
N LEU A 195 -0.14 8.07 -10.42
CA LEU A 195 -1.18 8.79 -9.69
C LEU A 195 -0.58 10.04 -9.03
N GLN A 196 -1.22 11.18 -9.23
CA GLN A 196 -0.94 12.44 -8.52
C GLN A 196 -2.15 12.75 -7.65
N ILE A 197 -1.94 12.98 -6.35
CA ILE A 197 -2.99 13.26 -5.37
C ILE A 197 -2.96 14.76 -5.04
N GLY A 198 -4.13 15.36 -4.87
CA GLY A 198 -4.34 16.78 -4.62
C GLY A 198 -4.83 17.55 -5.85
N ASN A 199 -4.68 18.87 -5.80
CA ASN A 199 -5.15 19.80 -6.82
C ASN A 199 -4.22 19.86 -8.03
N TRP A 200 -4.27 18.84 -8.88
CA TRP A 200 -3.50 18.79 -10.12
C TRP A 200 -4.38 19.14 -11.32
N GLY A 201 -4.30 20.41 -11.72
CA GLY A 201 -4.62 20.95 -13.05
C GLY A 201 -6.06 20.81 -13.55
N ASP A 202 -6.51 21.84 -14.26
CA ASP A 202 -7.68 21.73 -15.13
C ASP A 202 -7.37 20.84 -16.35
N SER A 203 -8.43 20.21 -16.87
CA SER A 203 -8.39 19.21 -17.93
C SER A 203 -7.45 19.57 -19.09
N ASN A 204 -6.37 18.79 -19.25
CA ASN A 204 -5.38 18.93 -20.34
C ASN A 204 -5.95 18.69 -21.76
N ALA A 205 -7.26 18.47 -21.90
CA ALA A 205 -7.92 18.13 -23.15
C ALA A 205 -7.67 19.16 -24.26
N PHE A 206 -7.72 20.45 -23.93
CA PHE A 206 -7.47 21.54 -24.89
C PHE A 206 -6.01 21.61 -25.35
N LEU A 207 -5.05 21.39 -24.44
CA LEU A 207 -3.62 21.31 -24.79
C LEU A 207 -3.32 20.09 -25.66
N ILE A 208 -3.96 18.95 -25.37
CA ILE A 208 -3.85 17.74 -26.18
C ILE A 208 -4.41 17.98 -27.59
N ALA A 209 -5.61 18.57 -27.69
CA ALA A 209 -6.23 18.86 -28.99
C ALA A 209 -5.39 19.83 -29.83
N LEU A 210 -4.84 20.88 -29.20
CA LEU A 210 -3.90 21.81 -29.85
C LEU A 210 -2.64 21.07 -30.35
N ARG A 211 -2.10 20.14 -29.56
CA ARG A 211 -0.93 19.34 -29.95
C ARG A 211 -1.21 18.35 -31.08
N LEU A 212 -2.43 17.84 -31.16
CA LEU A 212 -2.91 16.99 -32.26
C LEU A 212 -3.18 17.79 -33.56
N GLY A 213 -3.00 19.11 -33.53
CA GLY A 213 -3.12 19.99 -34.70
C GLY A 213 -4.46 20.70 -34.83
N MET A 214 -5.29 20.73 -33.79
CA MET A 214 -6.51 21.54 -33.80
C MET A 214 -6.15 23.02 -33.81
N ASP A 215 -6.82 23.80 -34.66
CA ASP A 215 -6.55 25.23 -34.77
C ASP A 215 -6.81 25.96 -33.45
N ARG A 216 -5.87 26.84 -33.09
CA ARG A 216 -5.91 27.64 -31.85
C ARG A 216 -7.23 28.35 -31.62
N HIS A 217 -7.80 28.97 -32.65
CA HIS A 217 -9.07 29.70 -32.53
C HIS A 217 -10.25 28.79 -32.13
N ILE A 218 -10.22 27.51 -32.50
CA ILE A 218 -11.23 26.53 -32.09
C ILE A 218 -11.07 26.21 -30.60
N ILE A 219 -9.83 26.03 -30.13
CA ILE A 219 -9.52 25.77 -28.72
C ILE A 219 -9.90 26.96 -27.84
N GLU A 220 -9.54 28.18 -28.25
CA GLU A 220 -9.90 29.41 -27.54
C GLU A 220 -11.41 29.58 -27.47
N ARG A 221 -12.13 29.26 -28.56
CA ARG A 221 -13.59 29.27 -28.57
C ARG A 221 -14.19 28.19 -27.67
N ALA A 222 -13.63 26.98 -27.67
CA ALA A 222 -14.09 25.90 -26.81
C ALA A 222 -13.91 26.26 -25.33
N HIS A 223 -12.78 26.88 -24.97
CA HIS A 223 -12.54 27.39 -23.62
C HIS A 223 -13.57 28.44 -23.20
N GLU A 224 -13.86 29.43 -24.07
CA GLU A 224 -14.88 30.45 -23.79
C GLU A 224 -16.28 29.85 -23.59
N ILE A 225 -16.61 28.77 -24.30
CA ILE A 225 -17.87 28.04 -24.12
C ILE A 225 -17.88 27.29 -22.78
N THR A 226 -16.78 26.64 -22.41
CA THR A 226 -16.71 25.79 -21.21
C THR A 226 -16.62 26.60 -19.92
N TYR A 227 -15.76 27.62 -19.89
CA TYR A 227 -15.42 28.37 -18.67
C TYR A 227 -16.06 29.77 -18.63
N GLY A 228 -16.65 30.23 -19.73
CA GLY A 228 -17.27 31.55 -19.79
C GLY A 228 -16.28 32.72 -19.85
N GLU A 229 -14.98 32.45 -19.98
CA GLU A 229 -13.92 33.44 -20.06
C GLU A 229 -12.98 33.20 -21.25
N ARG A 230 -12.21 34.21 -21.64
CA ARG A 230 -11.25 34.08 -22.74
C ARG A 230 -9.88 33.70 -22.20
N ALA A 231 -9.35 32.58 -22.67
CA ALA A 231 -7.98 32.16 -22.43
C ALA A 231 -7.17 32.16 -23.73
N ASN A 232 -5.88 32.47 -23.61
CA ASN A 232 -4.96 32.57 -24.74
C ASN A 232 -4.06 31.34 -24.81
N TYR A 233 -4.27 30.48 -25.81
CA TYR A 233 -3.56 29.20 -25.92
C TYR A 233 -2.33 29.28 -26.84
N GLU A 234 -1.20 29.65 -26.28
CA GLU A 234 0.14 29.52 -26.89
C GLU A 234 0.82 28.21 -26.48
N ILE A 235 1.34 27.46 -27.47
CA ILE A 235 1.87 26.10 -27.26
C ILE A 235 3.06 26.09 -26.29
N GLU A 236 4.05 26.97 -26.46
CA GLU A 236 5.27 26.93 -25.65
C GLU A 236 5.07 27.46 -24.22
N THR A 237 4.32 28.55 -24.05
CA THR A 237 4.06 29.16 -22.75
C THR A 237 3.10 28.34 -21.90
N ASN A 238 2.03 27.79 -22.49
CA ASN A 238 1.07 26.99 -21.72
C ASN A 238 1.58 25.59 -21.38
N ILE A 239 2.37 24.95 -22.26
CA ILE A 239 3.03 23.67 -21.92
C ILE A 239 4.04 23.89 -20.78
N ASN A 240 4.78 25.00 -20.79
CA ASN A 240 5.71 25.30 -19.70
C ASN A 240 5.01 25.63 -18.38
N SER A 241 3.86 26.31 -18.39
CA SER A 241 3.07 26.56 -17.17
C SER A 241 2.42 25.30 -16.58
N VAL A 242 2.08 24.29 -17.40
CA VAL A 242 1.58 23.00 -16.86
C VAL A 242 2.70 22.14 -16.30
N LEU A 243 3.93 22.39 -16.73
CA LEU A 243 5.14 21.69 -16.28
C LEU A 243 5.84 22.44 -15.15
N ASP A 244 5.18 23.42 -14.52
CA ASP A 244 5.88 24.33 -13.62
C ASP A 244 6.61 23.56 -12.55
N GLN A 245 7.94 23.69 -12.59
CA GLN A 245 8.87 22.81 -11.90
C GLN A 245 8.84 23.02 -10.39
N GLU A 246 8.07 23.99 -9.91
CA GLU A 246 7.92 24.31 -8.49
C GLU A 246 7.10 23.23 -7.77
N ASP A 247 6.00 22.72 -8.34
CA ASP A 247 5.21 21.66 -7.67
C ASP A 247 5.98 20.34 -7.60
N LEU A 248 6.73 19.98 -8.66
CA LEU A 248 7.63 18.82 -8.63
C LEU A 248 8.78 19.01 -7.62
N LYS A 249 9.33 20.22 -7.48
CA LYS A 249 10.36 20.52 -6.48
C LYS A 249 9.81 20.50 -5.06
N ILE A 250 8.59 21.01 -4.86
CA ILE A 250 7.87 20.97 -3.58
C ILE A 250 7.56 19.53 -3.22
N GLU A 251 7.02 18.72 -4.14
CA GLU A 251 6.72 17.31 -3.89
C GLU A 251 8.00 16.48 -3.64
N MET A 252 9.10 16.79 -4.34
CA MET A 252 10.41 16.18 -4.09
C MET A 252 11.01 16.63 -2.75
N ALA A 253 10.82 17.90 -2.36
CA ALA A 253 11.26 18.43 -1.07
C ALA A 253 10.44 17.85 0.09
N GLU A 254 9.12 17.76 -0.05
CA GLU A 254 8.21 17.14 0.92
C GLU A 254 8.48 15.64 1.05
N LYS A 255 8.75 14.92 -0.06
CA LYS A 255 9.18 13.51 -0.01
C LYS A 255 10.54 13.36 0.69
N ALA A 256 11.48 14.27 0.46
CA ALA A 256 12.78 14.27 1.13
C ALA A 256 12.64 14.59 2.63
N GLU A 257 11.84 15.59 3.00
CA GLU A 257 11.58 15.99 4.37
C GLU A 257 10.81 14.90 5.13
N MET A 258 9.82 14.28 4.50
CA MET A 258 9.09 13.15 5.06
C MET A 258 10.04 11.95 5.26
N GLN A 259 10.92 11.63 4.32
CA GLN A 259 11.95 10.60 4.50
C GLN A 259 12.94 10.93 5.63
N GLU A 260 13.34 12.19 5.78
CA GLU A 260 14.20 12.65 6.88
C GLU A 260 13.47 12.51 8.23
N VAL A 261 12.18 12.86 8.30
CA VAL A 261 11.35 12.70 9.50
C VAL A 261 11.13 11.23 9.84
N TYR A 262 10.93 10.34 8.85
CA TYR A 262 10.84 8.90 9.05
C TYR A 262 12.18 8.33 9.55
N LYS A 263 13.32 8.73 8.98
CA LYS A 263 14.66 8.34 9.47
C LYS A 263 14.94 8.90 10.87
N ALA A 264 14.48 10.10 11.18
CA ALA A 264 14.60 10.72 12.50
C ALA A 264 13.70 10.03 13.54
N LYS A 265 12.50 9.58 13.17
CA LYS A 265 11.63 8.74 14.01
C LYS A 265 12.25 7.37 14.23
N GLU A 266 12.71 6.69 13.19
CA GLU A 266 13.39 5.40 13.32
C GLU A 266 14.66 5.48 14.16
N SER A 267 15.44 6.56 14.06
CA SER A 267 16.65 6.74 14.89
C SER A 267 16.31 7.07 16.35
N ARG A 268 15.20 7.79 16.61
CA ARG A 268 14.66 8.02 17.96
C ARG A 268 14.06 6.75 18.56
N GLU A 269 13.33 5.95 17.78
CA GLU A 269 12.77 4.66 18.19
C GLU A 269 13.87 3.64 18.46
N ARG A 270 14.89 3.55 17.58
CA ARG A 270 16.11 2.75 17.79
C ARG A 270 16.89 3.17 19.04
N ASN A 271 16.98 4.46 19.34
CA ASN A 271 17.65 4.95 20.55
C ASN A 271 16.82 4.77 21.84
N SER A 272 15.49 4.72 21.76
CA SER A 272 14.62 4.50 22.93
C SER A 272 14.61 3.03 23.41
N HIS A 273 14.94 2.08 22.54
CA HIS A 273 14.94 0.64 22.85
C HIS A 273 16.25 0.14 23.51
N TYR A 274 17.23 1.00 23.75
CA TYR A 274 18.42 0.69 24.54
C TYR A 274 18.16 0.87 26.04
N SER A 275 17.24 0.07 26.58
CA SER A 275 17.18 -0.19 28.02
C SER A 275 17.35 -1.69 28.24
N LYS A 276 18.34 -2.04 29.05
CA LYS A 276 18.71 -3.40 29.50
C LYS A 276 17.50 -4.36 29.52
N LYS A 277 17.42 -5.27 28.55
CA LYS A 277 16.59 -6.47 28.68
C LYS A 277 17.50 -7.62 29.10
N ASN A 278 17.17 -8.29 30.20
CA ASN A 278 17.79 -9.54 30.60
C ASN A 278 17.42 -10.62 29.58
N LEU A 279 18.25 -10.82 28.57
CA LEU A 279 18.03 -11.85 27.54
C LEU A 279 18.07 -13.24 28.18
N LYS A 280 17.09 -14.08 27.85
CA LYS A 280 16.91 -15.42 28.40
C LYS A 280 17.05 -16.49 27.33
N VAL A 281 17.43 -17.70 27.76
CA VAL A 281 17.49 -18.86 26.85
C VAL A 281 16.12 -19.09 26.22
N GLY A 282 16.10 -19.19 24.90
CA GLY A 282 14.89 -19.29 24.08
C GLY A 282 14.43 -17.97 23.45
N ASP A 283 14.97 -16.81 23.85
CA ASP A 283 14.63 -15.54 23.22
C ASP A 283 15.11 -15.51 21.76
N ARG A 284 14.28 -14.98 20.86
CA ARG A 284 14.68 -14.74 19.48
C ARG A 284 15.28 -13.35 19.38
N VAL A 285 16.54 -13.29 18.96
CA VAL A 285 17.31 -12.05 18.85
C VAL A 285 17.82 -11.83 17.44
N TYR A 286 17.86 -10.57 17.02
CA TYR A 286 18.52 -10.12 15.81
C TYR A 286 19.99 -9.81 16.10
N VAL A 287 20.89 -10.43 15.33
CA VAL A 287 22.34 -10.20 15.41
C VAL A 287 22.74 -9.16 14.35
N SER A 288 22.96 -7.91 14.79
CA SER A 288 23.20 -6.79 13.86
C SER A 288 24.44 -6.97 12.99
N THR A 289 25.50 -7.58 13.52
CA THR A 289 26.75 -7.83 12.78
C THR A 289 26.62 -8.91 11.71
N MET A 290 25.63 -9.79 11.81
CA MET A 290 25.40 -10.88 10.86
C MET A 290 24.17 -10.64 9.98
N GLN A 291 23.41 -9.59 10.28
CA GLN A 291 22.13 -9.26 9.63
C GLN A 291 21.15 -10.46 9.62
N ARG A 292 21.12 -11.23 10.72
CA ARG A 292 20.34 -12.47 10.84
C ARG A 292 19.78 -12.65 12.24
N SER A 293 18.62 -13.29 12.34
CA SER A 293 18.02 -13.70 13.61
C SER A 293 18.59 -15.03 14.10
N GLY A 294 18.68 -15.19 15.42
CA GLY A 294 19.05 -16.42 16.10
C GLY A 294 18.30 -16.57 17.42
N VAL A 295 18.51 -17.70 18.08
CA VAL A 295 17.90 -17.99 19.38
C VAL A 295 18.98 -18.00 20.45
N ILE A 296 18.73 -17.37 21.60
CA ILE A 296 19.65 -17.43 22.74
C ILE A 296 19.77 -18.87 23.21
N TYR A 297 21.00 -19.37 23.20
CA TYR A 297 21.39 -20.71 23.61
C TYR A 297 21.94 -20.72 25.05
N GLU A 298 22.79 -19.74 25.40
CA GLU A 298 23.29 -19.54 26.77
C GLU A 298 23.18 -18.05 27.14
N GLU A 299 22.83 -17.77 28.41
CA GLU A 299 22.67 -16.41 28.93
C GLU A 299 24.00 -15.63 29.00
N GLU A 300 23.91 -14.34 29.31
CA GLU A 300 25.04 -13.43 29.43
C GLU A 300 26.10 -13.93 30.44
N ASN A 301 27.33 -14.15 29.98
CA ASN A 301 28.47 -14.28 30.87
C ASN A 301 28.77 -12.90 31.51
N GLY A 302 29.37 -12.83 32.70
CA GLY A 302 29.63 -11.55 33.40
C GLY A 302 30.48 -10.51 32.65
N ARG A 303 30.87 -10.77 31.39
CA ARG A 303 31.54 -9.86 30.45
C ARG A 303 30.62 -9.30 29.36
N GLY A 304 29.32 -9.60 29.38
CA GLY A 304 28.38 -9.09 28.38
C GLY A 304 28.27 -9.93 27.11
N GLU A 305 28.73 -11.18 27.11
CA GLU A 305 28.67 -12.07 25.94
C GLU A 305 27.61 -13.14 26.14
N VAL A 306 26.84 -13.41 25.10
CA VAL A 306 25.71 -14.35 25.07
C VAL A 306 25.95 -15.33 23.93
N VAL A 307 25.60 -16.61 24.11
CA VAL A 307 25.70 -17.60 23.02
C VAL A 307 24.39 -17.63 22.24
N VAL A 308 24.46 -17.41 20.94
CA VAL A 308 23.30 -17.40 20.04
C VAL A 308 23.44 -18.52 19.02
N MET A 309 22.40 -19.33 18.87
CA MET A 309 22.31 -20.33 17.81
C MET A 309 21.71 -19.68 16.55
N VAL A 310 22.52 -19.59 15.50
CA VAL A 310 22.14 -19.04 14.18
C VAL A 310 22.32 -20.14 13.15
N MET A 311 21.23 -20.55 12.49
CA MET A 311 21.21 -21.62 11.47
C MET A 311 21.89 -22.94 11.93
N GLY A 312 21.68 -23.33 13.19
CA GLY A 312 22.23 -24.56 13.76
C GLY A 312 23.70 -24.50 14.19
N LYS A 313 24.35 -23.33 14.10
CA LYS A 313 25.71 -23.08 14.63
C LYS A 313 25.67 -22.09 15.79
N LYS A 314 26.53 -22.29 16.79
CA LYS A 314 26.64 -21.44 17.97
C LYS A 314 27.64 -20.30 17.74
N TYR A 315 27.29 -19.10 18.17
CA TYR A 315 28.12 -17.91 18.07
C TYR A 315 28.13 -17.15 19.40
N VAL A 316 29.32 -16.76 19.88
CA VAL A 316 29.47 -15.89 21.06
C VAL A 316 29.36 -14.44 20.59
N ILE A 317 28.35 -13.71 21.07
CA ILE A 317 28.04 -12.35 20.63
C ILE A 317 27.82 -11.45 21.84
N ASN A 318 28.40 -10.25 21.82
CA ASN A 318 28.16 -9.26 22.87
C ASN A 318 26.69 -8.81 22.87
N GLN A 319 26.04 -8.77 24.03
CA GLN A 319 24.63 -8.42 24.18
C GLN A 319 24.25 -7.06 23.57
N LYS A 320 25.20 -6.12 23.49
CA LYS A 320 24.97 -4.80 22.85
C LYS A 320 24.71 -4.90 21.34
N ARG A 321 25.08 -6.02 20.72
CA ARG A 321 24.91 -6.32 19.29
C ARG A 321 23.68 -7.19 19.03
N LEU A 322 22.91 -7.49 20.07
CA LEU A 322 21.69 -8.27 20.01
C LEU A 322 20.49 -7.36 20.22
N THR A 323 19.44 -7.55 19.43
CA THR A 323 18.15 -6.89 19.62
C THR A 323 17.10 -7.96 19.81
N LEU A 324 16.33 -7.93 20.90
CA LEU A 324 15.23 -8.87 21.11
C LEU A 324 14.17 -8.65 20.02
N GLU A 325 13.93 -9.65 19.19
CA GLU A 325 12.84 -9.65 18.20
C GLU A 325 11.54 -10.16 18.83
N ILE A 326 11.61 -11.28 19.54
CA ILE A 326 10.44 -11.96 20.14
C ILE A 326 10.86 -12.62 21.46
N ASP A 327 10.07 -12.42 22.53
CA ASP A 327 10.27 -13.06 23.83
C ASP A 327 9.96 -14.56 23.76
N ARG A 328 10.70 -15.38 24.51
CA ARG A 328 10.45 -16.83 24.56
C ARG A 328 9.00 -17.21 24.93
N GLN A 329 8.30 -16.39 25.72
CA GLN A 329 6.93 -16.64 26.15
C GLN A 329 5.92 -16.55 25.00
N ASP A 330 6.22 -15.73 23.99
CA ASP A 330 5.39 -15.57 22.80
C ASP A 330 5.70 -16.65 21.74
N LEU A 331 6.85 -17.30 21.83
CA LEU A 331 7.31 -18.34 20.90
C LEU A 331 6.91 -19.74 21.32
N TYR A 332 6.78 -20.01 22.62
CA TYR A 332 6.64 -21.36 23.15
C TYR A 332 5.55 -21.44 24.24
N PRO A 333 4.65 -22.46 24.19
CA PRO A 333 3.67 -22.70 25.24
C PRO A 333 4.31 -22.96 26.61
N GLU A 334 3.59 -22.70 27.72
CA GLU A 334 4.10 -22.74 29.11
C GLU A 334 4.73 -24.08 29.59
N ASN A 335 4.71 -25.15 28.79
CA ASN A 335 5.35 -26.44 29.10
C ASN A 335 6.17 -27.01 27.93
N TYR A 336 6.70 -26.15 27.06
CA TYR A 336 7.50 -26.58 25.90
C TYR A 336 8.92 -27.02 26.32
N ASP A 337 9.30 -28.24 25.97
CA ASP A 337 10.63 -28.81 26.25
C ASP A 337 11.68 -28.17 25.33
N MET A 338 12.49 -27.25 25.88
CA MET A 338 13.48 -26.46 25.14
C MET A 338 14.61 -27.31 24.54
N ASP A 339 14.83 -28.53 25.04
CA ASP A 339 15.79 -29.47 24.45
C ASP A 339 15.37 -29.90 23.03
N ILE A 340 14.10 -29.68 22.67
CA ILE A 340 13.58 -29.90 21.31
C ILE A 340 14.21 -28.94 20.30
N ILE A 341 14.62 -27.75 20.73
CA ILE A 341 15.17 -26.68 19.88
C ILE A 341 16.69 -26.89 19.71
N PHE A 342 17.34 -27.49 20.70
CA PHE A 342 18.79 -27.44 20.87
C PHE A 342 19.53 -28.76 20.63
N GLU A 343 18.86 -29.91 20.68
CA GLU A 343 19.51 -31.22 20.48
C GLU A 343 19.04 -31.92 19.20
N SER A 344 19.88 -32.74 18.56
CA SER A 344 19.45 -33.60 17.46
C SER A 344 18.45 -34.67 17.94
N LYS A 345 17.56 -35.14 17.04
CA LYS A 345 16.56 -36.20 17.33
C LYS A 345 17.22 -37.50 17.85
N GLU A 346 18.47 -37.74 17.45
CA GLU A 346 19.26 -38.91 17.82
C GLU A 346 19.80 -38.81 19.25
N ASN A 347 20.34 -37.64 19.65
CA ASN A 347 20.81 -37.39 21.01
C ASN A 347 19.67 -37.37 22.03
N ARG A 348 18.49 -36.86 21.64
CA ARG A 348 17.26 -36.93 22.47
C ARG A 348 16.81 -38.38 22.76
N LYS A 349 16.95 -39.29 21.79
CA LYS A 349 16.66 -40.72 21.98
C LYS A 349 17.68 -41.39 22.91
N LYS A 350 18.98 -41.15 22.69
CA LYS A 350 20.07 -41.69 23.53
C LYS A 350 19.88 -41.30 25.01
N ARG A 351 19.56 -40.04 25.28
CA ARG A 351 19.33 -39.52 26.64
C ARG A 351 18.07 -40.11 27.30
N LYS A 352 16.96 -40.27 26.58
CA LYS A 352 15.76 -40.97 27.09
C LYS A 352 16.03 -42.44 27.42
N THR A 353 16.84 -43.12 26.62
CA THR A 353 17.23 -44.51 26.89
C THR A 353 18.12 -44.63 28.14
N ILE A 354 19.11 -43.73 28.28
CA ILE A 354 19.99 -43.65 29.46
C ILE A 354 19.19 -43.32 30.74
N SER A 355 18.18 -42.45 30.65
CA SER A 355 17.33 -42.10 31.81
C SER A 355 16.46 -43.25 32.33
N LYS A 356 16.23 -44.30 31.51
CA LYS A 356 15.35 -45.42 31.85
C LYS A 356 16.11 -46.69 32.26
N ARG A 357 17.32 -46.94 31.73
CA ARG A 357 18.22 -48.04 32.11
C ARG A 357 19.68 -47.68 31.81
N HIS A 358 20.61 -48.21 32.60
CA HIS A 358 22.03 -48.14 32.27
C HIS A 358 22.33 -49.05 31.06
N VAL A 359 23.01 -48.52 30.05
CA VAL A 359 23.41 -49.26 28.85
C VAL A 359 24.89 -48.99 28.61
N GLU A 360 25.74 -50.01 28.75
CA GLU A 360 27.18 -49.89 28.52
C GLU A 360 27.47 -49.51 27.04
N GLY A 361 28.30 -48.49 26.83
CA GLY A 361 28.76 -48.05 25.50
C GLY A 361 28.00 -46.90 24.85
N LEU A 362 27.00 -46.29 25.51
CA LEU A 362 26.28 -45.12 25.00
C LEU A 362 26.89 -43.80 25.50
N THR A 363 27.59 -43.08 24.61
CA THR A 363 28.07 -41.71 24.83
C THR A 363 27.20 -40.69 24.08
N ILE A 364 26.87 -39.58 24.75
CA ILE A 364 26.26 -38.40 24.13
C ILE A 364 27.43 -37.48 23.74
N GLU A 365 27.70 -37.36 22.45
CA GLU A 365 28.64 -36.36 21.96
C GLU A 365 27.97 -34.99 22.07
N LYS A 366 28.55 -34.11 22.89
CA LYS A 366 28.24 -32.68 22.89
C LYS A 366 29.06 -32.08 21.77
N ASP A 367 28.38 -31.60 20.72
CA ASP A 367 29.02 -30.69 19.76
C ASP A 367 29.35 -29.39 20.51
N GLU A 368 30.63 -29.18 20.80
CA GLU A 368 31.17 -27.90 21.30
C GLU A 368 30.92 -26.78 20.28
#